data_AF-A0A661VRX9-F1
#
_entry.id   AF-A0A661VRX9-F1
#
_cell.length_a   1.000
_cell.length_b   1.000
_cell.length_c   1.000
_cell.angle_alpha   90.00
_cell.angle_beta   90.00
_cell.angle_gamma   90.00
#
_symmetry.space_group_name_H-M   'P 1'
#
loop_
_entity.id
_entity.type
_entity.pdbx_description
1 polymer ?
#
loop_
_entity_poly.entity_id
_entity_poly.type
_entity_poly.pdbx_seq_one_letter_code
_entity_poly.pdbx_strand_id
1 'polypeptide(L)'
;IEALNLIWDRKGHLPHIVAVTAEPLPTRIAFLALGTGELDCVYHFALPELREAISAIENEDQMDMLMTLIEGRRLRDISDLPFDLAT
;
A
#
# COMPACT_ATOMS: atom_id res chain seq x y z
N ILE A 1 -5.56 -0.96 14.12
CA ILE A 1 -6.05 -2.11 13.33
C ILE A 1 -7.52 -2.29 13.69
N GLU A 2 -8.41 -1.63 12.95
CA GLU A 2 -9.88 -1.69 13.14
C GLU A 2 -10.55 -2.71 12.20
N ALA A 3 -9.85 -3.15 11.14
CA ALA A 3 -10.38 -4.03 10.10
C ALA A 3 -10.74 -5.44 10.59
N LEU A 4 -10.05 -5.97 11.61
CA LEU A 4 -10.33 -7.28 12.22
C LEU A 4 -11.78 -7.45 12.68
N ASN A 5 -12.38 -6.40 13.25
CA ASN A 5 -13.78 -6.44 13.70
C ASN A 5 -14.77 -6.56 12.51
N LEU A 6 -14.41 -6.05 11.33
CA LEU A 6 -15.24 -6.15 10.12
C LEU A 6 -15.12 -7.52 9.42
N ILE A 7 -14.01 -8.23 9.61
CA ILE A 7 -13.78 -9.56 9.03
C ILE A 7 -14.54 -10.63 9.82
N TRP A 8 -14.57 -10.54 11.15
CA TRP A 8 -15.02 -11.65 11.99
C TRP A 8 -16.54 -11.74 12.17
N ASP A 9 -17.29 -10.66 11.95
CA ASP A 9 -18.74 -10.60 12.24
C ASP A 9 -19.64 -10.53 10.99
N ARG A 10 -19.11 -10.81 9.79
CA ARG A 10 -19.84 -10.60 8.52
C ARG A 10 -20.49 -11.86 7.96
N LYS A 11 -21.75 -11.73 7.51
CA LYS A 11 -22.40 -12.65 6.54
C LYS A 11 -22.39 -12.03 5.14
N GLY A 12 -21.55 -12.53 4.21
CA GLY A 12 -21.51 -12.08 2.80
C GLY A 12 -20.10 -11.92 2.21
N HIS A 13 -19.98 -11.25 1.06
CA HIS A 13 -18.70 -11.04 0.33
C HIS A 13 -17.73 -10.12 1.07
N LEU A 14 -16.40 -10.35 0.96
CA LEU A 14 -15.38 -9.56 1.66
C LEU A 14 -15.38 -8.12 1.12
N PRO A 15 -15.61 -7.10 1.96
CA PRO A 15 -15.39 -5.73 1.51
C PRO A 15 -13.89 -5.56 1.25
N HIS A 16 -13.55 -4.69 0.30
CA HIS A 16 -12.18 -4.29 0.06
C HIS A 16 -11.60 -3.63 1.33
N ILE A 17 -10.53 -4.19 1.87
CA ILE A 17 -9.81 -3.68 3.05
C ILE A 17 -8.50 -3.08 2.58
N VAL A 18 -8.46 -1.76 2.54
CA VAL A 18 -7.33 -1.00 2.00
C VAL A 18 -6.85 0.03 3.02
N ALA A 19 -5.60 0.47 2.85
CA ALA A 19 -5.07 1.62 3.57
C ALA A 19 -4.54 2.66 2.60
N VAL A 20 -4.79 3.94 2.89
CA VAL A 20 -4.17 5.07 2.17
C VAL A 20 -3.16 5.72 3.11
N THR A 21 -1.96 5.99 2.63
CA THR A 21 -0.88 6.56 3.44
C THR A 21 -0.13 7.68 2.70
N ALA A 22 0.45 8.59 3.49
CA ALA A 22 1.39 9.62 3.05
C ALA A 22 2.78 9.43 3.70
N GLU A 23 3.07 8.22 4.18
CA GLU A 23 4.34 7.88 4.81
C GLU A 23 5.49 7.92 3.79
N PRO A 24 6.54 8.72 4.00
CA PRO A 24 7.61 8.89 3.02
C PRO A 24 8.70 7.81 3.08
N LEU A 25 8.73 6.97 4.13
CA LEU A 25 9.77 5.95 4.29
C LEU A 25 9.31 4.59 3.74
N PRO A 26 9.95 4.04 2.69
CA PRO A 26 9.60 2.73 2.15
C PRO A 26 9.55 1.61 3.19
N THR A 27 10.42 1.65 4.21
CA THR A 27 10.43 0.68 5.32
C THR A 27 9.15 0.70 6.15
N ARG A 28 8.58 1.89 6.39
CA ARG A 28 7.32 2.03 7.14
C ARG A 28 6.11 1.72 6.26
N ILE A 29 6.18 2.01 4.96
CA ILE A 29 5.19 1.53 4.00
C ILE A 29 5.21 0.00 3.94
N ALA A 30 6.39 -0.62 3.88
CA ALA A 30 6.56 -2.07 3.86
C ALA A 30 5.95 -2.72 5.10
N PHE A 31 6.14 -2.12 6.29
CA PHE A 31 5.52 -2.60 7.52
C PHE A 31 3.98 -2.63 7.43
N LEU A 32 3.37 -1.63 6.77
CA LEU A 32 1.92 -1.61 6.52
C LEU A 32 1.51 -2.63 5.44
N ALA A 33 2.22 -2.64 4.31
CA ALA A 33 1.86 -3.38 3.10
C ALA A 33 2.15 -4.88 3.18
N LEU A 34 3.19 -5.27 3.91
CA LEU A 34 3.60 -6.66 4.16
C LEU A 34 3.18 -7.17 5.54
N GLY A 35 2.44 -6.36 6.31
CA GLY A 35 2.01 -6.66 7.68
C GLY A 35 1.06 -7.86 7.79
N THR A 36 0.07 -7.78 8.67
CA THR A 36 -0.74 -8.92 9.17
C THR A 36 -1.57 -9.70 8.12
N GLY A 37 -1.44 -9.40 6.82
CA GLY A 37 -2.18 -10.05 5.74
C GLY A 37 -3.64 -9.61 5.66
N GLU A 38 -4.04 -8.60 6.45
CA GLU A 38 -5.40 -8.10 6.53
C GLU A 38 -5.74 -7.06 5.44
N LEU A 39 -4.73 -6.40 4.87
CA LEU A 39 -4.91 -5.43 3.80
C LEU A 39 -4.77 -6.11 2.44
N ASP A 40 -5.75 -5.86 1.58
CA ASP A 40 -5.72 -6.23 0.17
C ASP A 40 -4.59 -5.45 -0.54
N CYS A 41 -4.51 -4.14 -0.30
CA CYS A 41 -3.47 -3.27 -0.84
C CYS A 41 -3.27 -2.00 0.01
N VAL A 42 -2.07 -1.42 -0.07
CA VAL A 42 -1.78 -0.06 0.42
C VAL A 42 -1.68 0.88 -0.77
N TYR A 43 -2.27 2.08 -0.65
CA TYR A 43 -2.20 3.13 -1.65
C TYR A 43 -1.41 4.31 -1.11
N HIS A 44 -0.42 4.77 -1.86
CA HIS A 44 0.34 5.97 -1.52
C HIS A 44 -0.25 7.19 -2.23
N PHE A 45 -0.39 8.31 -1.53
CA PHE A 45 -1.06 9.50 -2.08
C PHE A 45 -0.29 10.22 -3.21
N ALA A 46 1.02 9.97 -3.30
CA ALA A 46 1.95 10.59 -4.23
C ALA A 46 3.07 9.60 -4.61
N LEU A 47 2.68 8.42 -5.13
CA LEU A 47 3.66 7.34 -5.38
C LEU A 47 4.72 7.71 -6.44
N PRO A 48 4.36 8.39 -7.56
CA PRO A 48 5.36 8.86 -8.53
C PRO A 48 6.38 9.81 -7.91
N GLU A 49 5.91 10.76 -7.10
CA GLU A 49 6.75 11.78 -6.46
C GLU A 49 7.68 11.15 -5.41
N LEU A 50 7.19 10.16 -4.65
CA LEU A 50 8.02 9.41 -3.71
C LEU A 50 9.17 8.68 -4.43
N ARG A 51 8.86 8.03 -5.56
CA ARG A 51 9.87 7.35 -6.37
C ARG A 51 10.92 8.34 -6.92
N GLU A 52 10.47 9.49 -7.42
CA GLU A 52 11.39 10.55 -7.87
C GLU A 52 12.26 11.07 -6.73
N ALA A 53 11.70 11.29 -5.55
CA ALA A 53 12.43 11.76 -4.38
C ALA A 53 13.53 10.78 -3.93
N ILE A 54 13.24 9.48 -3.90
CA ILE A 54 14.23 8.44 -3.57
C ILE A 54 15.31 8.34 -4.66
N SER A 55 14.92 8.45 -5.94
CA SER A 55 15.88 8.46 -7.04
C SER A 55 16.83 9.67 -6.96
N ALA A 56 16.33 10.84 -6.55
CA ALA A 56 17.14 12.06 -6.47
C ALA A 56 18.20 12.04 -5.37
N ILE A 57 18.01 11.22 -4.33
CA ILE A 57 18.99 11.01 -3.25
C ILE A 57 19.89 9.80 -3.48
N GLU A 58 19.79 9.15 -4.65
CA GLU A 58 20.60 8.00 -5.06
C GLU A 58 20.60 6.86 -4.02
N ASN A 59 19.45 6.63 -3.37
CA ASN A 59 19.30 5.59 -2.35
C ASN A 59 18.74 4.30 -2.97
N GLU A 60 19.64 3.45 -3.47
CA GLU A 60 19.31 2.19 -4.14
C GLU A 60 18.54 1.23 -3.22
N ASP A 61 18.95 1.07 -1.95
CA ASP A 61 18.28 0.18 -0.98
C ASP A 61 16.80 0.55 -0.78
N GLN A 62 16.50 1.85 -0.66
CA GLN A 62 15.13 2.34 -0.53
C GLN A 62 14.33 2.20 -1.82
N MET A 63 14.99 2.38 -2.98
CA MET A 63 14.36 2.19 -4.28
C MET A 63 13.99 0.72 -4.49
N ASP A 64 14.90 -0.21 -4.24
CA ASP A 64 14.69 -1.65 -4.38
C ASP A 64 13.53 -2.14 -3.49
N MET A 65 13.49 -1.65 -2.25
CA MET A 65 12.38 -1.93 -1.34
C MET A 65 11.05 -1.39 -1.88
N LEU A 66 11.03 -0.14 -2.35
CA LEU A 66 9.81 0.47 -2.91
C LEU A 66 9.33 -0.31 -4.13
N MET A 67 10.23 -0.66 -5.05
CA MET A 67 9.94 -1.41 -6.26
C MET A 67 9.42 -2.81 -5.93
N THR A 68 10.00 -3.50 -4.95
CA THR A 68 9.50 -4.80 -4.48
C THR A 68 8.03 -4.74 -4.05
N LEU A 69 7.62 -3.67 -3.36
CA LEU A 69 6.21 -3.49 -2.94
C LEU A 69 5.29 -3.21 -4.13
N ILE A 70 5.73 -2.40 -5.09
CA ILE A 70 4.98 -2.04 -6.30
C ILE A 70 4.79 -3.27 -7.20
N GLU A 71 5.88 -3.96 -7.52
CA GLU A 71 5.88 -5.16 -8.37
C GLU A 71 5.10 -6.30 -7.73
N GLY A 72 5.20 -6.45 -6.40
CA GLY A 72 4.40 -7.37 -5.62
C GLY A 72 2.91 -7.00 -5.49
N ARG A 73 2.48 -5.89 -6.08
CA ARG A 73 1.11 -5.33 -5.99
C ARG A 73 0.64 -5.08 -4.54
N ARG A 74 1.58 -4.89 -3.63
CA ARG A 74 1.31 -4.58 -2.22
C ARG A 74 1.19 -3.07 -1.99
N LEU A 75 1.76 -2.27 -2.89
CA LEU A 75 1.70 -0.82 -2.91
C LEU A 75 1.27 -0.32 -4.29
N ARG A 76 0.31 0.60 -4.34
CA ARG A 76 -0.19 1.24 -5.57
C ARG A 76 -0.35 2.75 -5.41
N ASP A 77 -0.56 3.45 -6.51
CA ASP A 77 -0.85 4.88 -6.45
C ASP A 77 -2.31 5.12 -6.09
N ILE A 78 -2.61 6.18 -5.36
CA ILE A 78 -3.98 6.51 -4.97
C ILE A 78 -4.95 6.66 -6.16
N SER A 79 -4.44 7.00 -7.35
CA SER A 79 -5.24 7.07 -8.56
C SER A 79 -5.77 5.72 -9.03
N ASP A 80 -5.17 4.60 -8.60
CA ASP A 80 -5.64 3.23 -8.89
C ASP A 80 -6.86 2.84 -8.03
N LEU A 81 -7.00 3.43 -6.83
CA LEU A 81 -8.01 3.03 -5.85
C LEU A 81 -9.45 3.05 -6.38
N PRO A 82 -9.93 4.11 -7.10
CA PRO A 82 -11.31 4.13 -7.61
C PRO A 82 -11.62 2.99 -8.59
N PHE A 83 -10.62 2.55 -9.36
CA PHE A 83 -10.77 1.44 -10.31
C PHE A 83 -10.80 0.10 -9.59
N ASP A 84 -9.92 -0.08 -8.60
CA ASP A 84 -9.85 -1.31 -7.80
C ASP A 84 -11.10 -1.53 -6.94
N LEU A 85 -11.76 -0.46 -6.48
CA LEU A 85 -13.02 -0.55 -5.72
C LEU A 85 -14.25 -0.86 -6.58
N ALA A 86 -14.16 -0.71 -7.91
CA ALA A 86 -15.28 -0.94 -8.82
C ALA A 86 -15.42 -2.41 -9.27
N THR A 87 -14.53 -3.28 -8.79
CA THR A 87 -14.54 -4.74 -8.98
C THR A 87 -15.31 -5.46 -7.89
#